data_AF-A0A8J7NPD2-F1
#
_entry.id   AF-A0A8J7NPD2-F1
#
_cell.length_a   1.000
_cell.length_b   1.000
_cell.length_c   1.000
_cell.angle_alpha   90.00
_cell.angle_beta   90.00
_cell.angle_gamma   90.00
#
_symmetry.space_group_name_H-M   'P 1'
#
loop_
_entity.id
_entity.type
_entity.pdbx_description
1 polymer ?
#
loop_
_entity_poly.entity_id
_entity_poly.type
_entity_poly.pdbx_seq_one_letter_code
_entity_poly.pdbx_strand_id
1 'polypeptide(L)'
;TETGKNASFRIAKADKPHIIFEEPYLPLAKELACIMCGKKAAKQLDLLPPLKDTVTHRIIEMVDDIKSTLVERIKMSRCFSLQLDESVVDLANSLVYVQYEFEGTSHEDFLFCKPLPTRITGEHLFQLLNEFIEENGIDWIKCVGVVQTVLER
;
A
#
# COMPACT_ATOMS: atom_id res chain seq x y z
N THR A 1 -32.23 12.20 24.46
CA THR A 1 -33.30 12.02 23.45
C THR A 1 -33.18 10.65 22.83
N GLU A 2 -34.31 10.05 22.45
CA GLU A 2 -34.38 8.74 21.75
C GLU A 2 -33.48 8.69 20.49
N THR A 3 -33.25 9.85 19.89
CA THR A 3 -32.34 10.11 18.77
C THR A 3 -30.88 9.74 19.05
N GLY A 4 -30.37 10.04 20.26
CA GLY A 4 -28.97 9.73 20.62
C GLY A 4 -28.74 8.22 20.76
N LYS A 5 -29.73 7.50 21.31
CA LYS A 5 -29.67 6.03 21.46
C LYS A 5 -29.71 5.32 20.11
N ASN A 6 -30.50 5.81 19.16
CA ASN A 6 -30.55 5.26 17.80
C ASN A 6 -29.25 5.47 17.00
N ALA A 7 -28.57 6.61 17.19
CA ALA A 7 -27.27 6.85 16.59
C ALA A 7 -26.20 5.89 17.14
N SER A 8 -26.13 5.74 18.46
CA SER A 8 -25.18 4.82 19.11
C SER A 8 -25.41 3.35 18.73
N PHE A 9 -26.67 2.92 18.61
CA PHE A 9 -27.01 1.55 18.18
C PHE A 9 -26.57 1.25 16.74
N ARG A 10 -26.68 2.23 15.84
CA ARG A 10 -26.27 2.07 14.43
C ARG A 10 -24.75 2.01 14.28
N ILE A 11 -24.01 2.75 15.10
CA ILE A 11 -22.54 2.71 15.14
C ILE A 11 -22.06 1.34 15.64
N ALA A 12 -22.66 0.82 16.71
CA ALA A 12 -22.31 -0.49 17.27
C ALA A 12 -22.61 -1.66 16.30
N LYS A 13 -23.62 -1.51 15.43
CA LYS A 13 -23.98 -2.54 14.44
C LYS A 13 -23.11 -2.52 13.18
N ALA A 14 -22.28 -1.49 13.00
CA ALA A 14 -21.43 -1.32 11.82
C ALA A 14 -20.06 -2.01 11.94
N ASP A 15 -19.91 -2.92 12.91
CA ASP A 15 -18.70 -3.68 13.27
C ASP A 15 -17.91 -4.20 12.05
N LYS A 16 -16.98 -3.37 11.57
CA LYS A 16 -16.09 -3.67 10.43
C LYS A 16 -14.70 -3.12 10.72
N PRO A 17 -13.65 -3.91 10.43
CA PRO A 17 -12.28 -3.52 10.69
C PRO A 17 -11.91 -2.26 9.89
N HIS A 18 -11.21 -1.39 10.59
CA HIS A 18 -10.68 -0.12 10.13
C HIS A 18 -9.76 -0.33 8.92
N ILE A 19 -10.24 -0.08 7.69
CA ILE A 19 -9.56 0.49 6.50
C ILE A 19 -10.63 0.54 5.39
N ILE A 20 -11.58 1.47 5.50
CA ILE A 20 -12.31 2.05 4.36
C ILE A 20 -12.64 3.48 4.78
N PHE A 21 -11.75 4.42 4.47
CA PHE A 21 -11.82 5.78 5.02
C PHE A 21 -12.99 6.62 4.51
N GLU A 22 -13.77 6.17 3.51
CA GLU A 22 -14.84 7.02 2.94
C GLU A 22 -16.22 6.40 2.77
N GLU A 23 -16.41 5.09 2.83
CA GLU A 23 -17.75 4.55 2.56
C GLU A 23 -18.79 4.79 3.66
N PRO A 24 -18.48 4.87 4.97
CA PRO A 24 -19.54 5.11 5.96
C PRO A 24 -19.70 6.58 6.40
N TYR A 25 -18.72 7.46 6.22
CA TYR A 25 -18.75 8.77 6.89
C TYR A 25 -19.52 9.87 6.16
N LEU A 26 -19.40 9.98 4.82
CA LEU A 26 -20.09 11.04 4.08
C LEU A 26 -21.62 10.88 4.09
N PRO A 27 -22.20 9.68 3.91
CA PRO A 27 -23.64 9.48 4.05
C PRO A 27 -24.14 9.80 5.46
N LEU A 28 -23.38 9.41 6.50
CA LEU A 28 -23.70 9.68 7.89
C LEU A 28 -23.60 11.18 8.23
N ALA A 29 -22.57 11.86 7.73
CA ALA A 29 -22.40 13.31 7.89
C ALA A 29 -23.55 14.09 7.23
N LYS A 30 -24.03 13.63 6.06
CA LYS A 30 -25.22 14.20 5.39
C LYS A 30 -26.50 13.97 6.20
N GLU A 31 -26.69 12.77 6.75
CA GLU A 31 -27.84 12.46 7.60
C GLU A 31 -27.84 13.35 8.85
N LEU A 32 -26.70 13.47 9.53
CA LEU A 32 -26.55 14.32 10.71
C LEU A 32 -26.71 15.81 10.38
N ALA A 33 -26.10 16.30 9.30
CA ALA A 33 -26.26 17.69 8.87
C ALA A 33 -27.71 18.02 8.47
N CYS A 34 -28.43 17.06 7.87
CA CYS A 34 -29.85 17.21 7.55
C CYS A 34 -30.70 17.29 8.82
N ILE A 35 -30.43 16.43 9.80
CA ILE A 35 -31.14 16.38 11.08
C ILE A 35 -30.87 17.64 11.93
N MET A 36 -29.61 18.07 12.03
CA MET A 36 -29.21 19.16 12.93
C MET A 36 -29.33 20.55 12.32
N CYS A 37 -29.04 20.70 11.03
CA CYS A 37 -28.87 22.00 10.37
C CYS A 37 -29.82 22.19 9.17
N GLY A 38 -30.66 21.20 8.90
CA GLY A 38 -31.63 21.21 7.81
C GLY A 38 -31.04 20.87 6.45
N LYS A 39 -31.94 20.60 5.49
CA LYS A 39 -31.60 20.11 4.14
C LYS A 39 -30.65 21.02 3.37
N LYS A 40 -30.67 22.33 3.61
CA LYS A 40 -29.79 23.29 2.92
C LYS A 40 -28.33 23.09 3.32
N ALA A 41 -28.05 22.84 4.60
CA ALA A 41 -26.70 22.56 5.09
C ALA A 41 -26.20 21.19 4.62
N ALA A 42 -27.06 20.17 4.62
CA ALA A 42 -26.72 18.85 4.09
C ALA A 42 -26.31 18.90 2.60
N LYS A 43 -26.98 19.74 1.79
CA LYS A 43 -26.64 19.95 0.38
C LYS A 43 -25.29 20.65 0.15
N GLN A 44 -24.77 21.38 1.14
CA GLN A 44 -23.41 21.94 1.03
C GLN A 44 -22.34 20.85 1.10
N LEU A 45 -22.64 19.68 1.67
CA LEU A 45 -21.75 18.52 1.66
C LEU A 45 -21.71 17.82 0.30
N ASP A 46 -22.64 18.11 -0.61
CA ASP A 46 -22.57 17.67 -2.02
C ASP A 46 -21.57 18.51 -2.83
N LEU A 47 -21.21 19.70 -2.33
CA LEU A 47 -20.22 20.59 -2.95
C LEU A 47 -18.79 20.27 -2.50
N LEU A 48 -18.63 19.42 -1.48
CA LEU A 48 -17.31 18.91 -1.12
C LEU A 48 -16.81 18.05 -2.29
N PRO A 49 -15.61 18.29 -2.80
CA PRO A 49 -15.01 17.37 -3.76
C PRO A 49 -14.94 15.97 -3.13
N PRO A 50 -14.97 14.90 -3.93
CA PRO A 50 -14.68 13.56 -3.43
C PRO A 50 -13.33 13.62 -2.70
N LEU A 51 -13.37 13.47 -1.37
CA LEU A 51 -12.15 13.47 -0.55
C LEU A 51 -11.19 12.35 -1.02
N LYS A 52 -11.76 11.31 -1.65
CA LYS A 52 -11.12 10.18 -2.33
C LYS A 52 -10.02 10.62 -3.27
N ASP A 53 -10.28 11.61 -4.12
CA ASP A 53 -9.35 11.95 -5.19
C ASP A 53 -8.11 12.66 -4.62
N THR A 54 -8.29 13.50 -3.59
CA THR A 54 -7.17 14.25 -3.00
C THR A 54 -6.32 13.43 -2.02
N VAL A 55 -6.94 12.61 -1.16
CA VAL A 55 -6.18 11.80 -0.19
C VAL A 55 -5.51 10.62 -0.89
N THR A 56 -6.19 9.95 -1.82
CA THR A 56 -5.60 8.86 -2.59
C THR A 56 -4.46 9.36 -3.47
N HIS A 57 -4.62 10.51 -4.13
CA HIS A 57 -3.55 11.12 -4.92
C HIS A 57 -2.31 11.42 -4.08
N ARG A 58 -2.50 12.04 -2.90
CA ARG A 58 -1.38 12.31 -1.98
C ARG A 58 -0.70 11.04 -1.49
N ILE A 59 -1.45 9.95 -1.26
CA ILE A 59 -0.86 8.65 -0.90
C ILE A 59 -0.03 8.10 -2.07
N ILE A 60 -0.55 8.16 -3.30
CA ILE A 60 0.18 7.70 -4.50
C ILE A 60 1.47 8.51 -4.68
N GLU A 61 1.41 9.84 -4.59
CA GLU A 61 2.59 10.71 -4.67
C GLU A 61 3.63 10.35 -3.59
N MET A 62 3.21 10.14 -2.35
CA MET A 62 4.12 9.73 -1.28
C MET A 62 4.75 8.35 -1.54
N VAL A 63 3.98 7.40 -2.07
CA VAL A 63 4.49 6.07 -2.43
C VAL A 63 5.51 6.18 -3.56
N ASP A 64 5.24 7.00 -4.58
CA ASP A 64 6.15 7.23 -5.70
C ASP A 64 7.45 7.93 -5.23
N ASP A 65 7.35 8.92 -4.34
CA ASP A 65 8.50 9.60 -3.74
C ASP A 65 9.38 8.64 -2.92
N ILE A 66 8.76 7.80 -2.09
CA ILE A 66 9.46 6.78 -1.30
C ILE A 66 10.15 5.78 -2.22
N LYS A 67 9.45 5.30 -3.25
CA LYS A 67 9.99 4.38 -4.25
C LYS A 67 11.17 5.00 -5.00
N SER A 68 11.04 6.24 -5.46
CA SER A 68 12.11 6.95 -6.17
C SER A 68 13.35 7.09 -5.29
N THR A 69 13.15 7.49 -4.03
CA THR A 69 14.24 7.61 -3.06
C THR A 69 14.97 6.29 -2.84
N LEU A 70 14.23 5.18 -2.68
CA LEU A 70 14.82 3.86 -2.54
C LEU A 70 15.62 3.45 -3.79
N VAL A 71 15.04 3.64 -4.98
CA VAL A 71 15.71 3.33 -6.26
C VAL A 71 17.02 4.11 -6.41
N GLU A 72 17.03 5.39 -6.08
CA GLU A 72 18.25 6.21 -6.12
C GLU A 72 19.33 5.68 -5.18
N ARG A 73 18.96 5.29 -3.96
CA ARG A 73 19.90 4.69 -3.00
C ARG A 73 20.48 3.38 -3.50
N ILE A 74 19.66 2.50 -4.08
CA ILE A 74 20.13 1.24 -4.69
C ILE A 74 21.11 1.53 -5.83
N LYS A 75 20.80 2.53 -6.69
CA LYS A 75 21.69 2.95 -7.78
C LYS A 75 23.01 3.51 -7.27
N MET A 76 23.00 4.24 -6.17
CA MET A 76 24.22 4.78 -5.54
C MET A 76 25.02 3.71 -4.79
N SER A 77 24.36 2.63 -4.36
CA SER A 77 25.03 1.50 -3.72
C SER A 77 26.11 0.90 -4.61
N ARG A 78 27.14 0.35 -3.96
CA ARG A 78 28.17 -0.46 -4.60
C ARG A 78 27.62 -1.82 -5.04
N CYS A 79 26.77 -2.41 -4.21
CA CYS A 79 26.12 -3.69 -4.45
C CYS A 79 24.79 -3.80 -3.73
N PHE A 80 23.93 -4.70 -4.18
CA PHE A 80 22.69 -5.03 -3.49
C PHE A 80 22.38 -6.52 -3.60
N SER A 81 21.57 -7.04 -2.68
CA SER A 81 20.97 -8.37 -2.79
C SER A 81 19.46 -8.27 -2.66
N LEU A 82 18.78 -9.24 -3.24
CA LEU A 82 17.33 -9.36 -3.22
C LEU A 82 16.93 -10.54 -2.34
N GLN A 83 15.93 -10.34 -1.49
CA GLN A 83 15.36 -11.40 -0.66
C GLN A 83 13.90 -11.57 -1.01
N LEU A 84 13.52 -12.77 -1.44
CA LEU A 84 12.14 -13.15 -1.70
C LEU A 84 11.55 -13.83 -0.48
N ASP A 85 10.40 -13.34 -0.04
CA ASP A 85 9.56 -13.95 0.98
C ASP A 85 8.21 -14.34 0.36
N GLU A 86 7.88 -15.63 0.44
CA GLU A 86 6.63 -16.19 -0.07
C GLU A 86 5.57 -16.12 1.03
N SER A 87 4.69 -15.14 0.94
CA SER A 87 3.57 -15.02 1.87
C SER A 87 2.45 -16.00 1.50
N VAL A 88 1.98 -16.77 2.49
CA VAL A 88 0.95 -17.82 2.34
C VAL A 88 -0.49 -17.30 2.49
N VAL A 89 -0.70 -15.99 2.55
CA VAL A 89 -1.99 -15.40 2.96
C VAL A 89 -2.96 -15.30 1.78
N ASP A 90 -3.71 -16.37 1.50
CA ASP A 90 -4.87 -16.54 0.57
C ASP A 90 -4.71 -16.12 -0.92
N LEU A 91 -3.80 -15.20 -1.22
CA LEU A 91 -3.16 -14.97 -2.51
C LEU A 91 -1.66 -15.17 -2.27
N ALA A 92 -1.05 -16.14 -2.96
CA ALA A 92 0.40 -16.24 -2.95
C ALA A 92 0.94 -14.89 -3.43
N ASN A 93 1.63 -14.14 -2.57
CA ASN A 93 2.22 -12.85 -2.91
C ASN A 93 3.72 -12.98 -2.71
N SER A 94 4.52 -12.58 -3.71
CA SER A 94 5.97 -12.51 -3.54
C SER A 94 6.28 -11.14 -2.96
N LEU A 95 6.70 -11.13 -1.70
CA LEU A 95 7.31 -9.97 -1.08
C LEU A 95 8.78 -9.99 -1.48
N VAL A 96 9.28 -8.86 -1.98
CA VAL A 96 10.69 -8.71 -2.32
C VAL A 96 11.27 -7.61 -1.46
N TYR A 97 12.33 -7.93 -0.74
CA TYR A 97 13.16 -7.01 0.01
C TYR A 97 14.48 -6.80 -0.71
N VAL A 98 15.09 -5.64 -0.51
CA VAL A 98 16.41 -5.32 -1.03
C VAL A 98 17.33 -4.97 0.14
N GLN A 99 18.51 -5.56 0.14
CA GLN A 99 19.60 -5.19 1.04
C GLN A 99 20.67 -4.46 0.25
N TYR A 100 21.10 -3.29 0.71
CA TYR A 100 22.03 -2.43 -0.02
C TYR A 100 22.93 -1.62 0.92
N GLU A 101 24.07 -1.15 0.42
CA GLU A 101 24.97 -0.25 1.15
C GLU A 101 24.66 1.20 0.77
N PHE A 102 24.39 2.05 1.76
CA PHE A 102 24.21 3.48 1.54
C PHE A 102 24.84 4.26 2.70
N GLU A 103 25.64 5.27 2.36
CA GLU A 103 26.39 6.09 3.32
C GLU A 103 27.24 5.26 4.31
N GLY A 104 27.81 4.15 3.83
CA GLY A 104 28.68 3.27 4.63
C GLY A 104 27.95 2.39 5.64
N THR A 105 26.62 2.33 5.59
CA THR A 105 25.81 1.42 6.41
C THR A 105 24.96 0.52 5.51
N SER A 106 24.67 -0.69 6.02
CA SER A 106 23.77 -1.63 5.32
C SER A 106 22.33 -1.33 5.69
N HIS A 107 21.47 -1.28 4.68
CA HIS A 107 20.04 -1.05 4.80
C HIS A 107 19.28 -2.24 4.23
N GLU A 108 18.08 -2.48 4.75
CA GLU A 108 17.14 -3.44 4.23
C GLU A 108 15.78 -2.76 4.12
N ASP A 109 15.22 -2.73 2.92
CA ASP A 109 13.94 -2.10 2.65
C ASP A 109 13.05 -3.00 1.80
N PHE A 110 11.74 -2.78 1.93
CA PHE A 110 10.76 -3.42 1.07
C PHE A 110 10.81 -2.83 -0.35
N LEU A 111 10.93 -3.69 -1.36
CA LEU A 111 11.05 -3.30 -2.76
C LEU A 111 9.70 -3.28 -3.47
N PHE A 112 9.02 -4.44 -3.49
CA PHE A 112 7.68 -4.55 -4.05
C PHE A 112 6.96 -5.82 -3.58
N CYS A 113 5.64 -5.85 -3.78
CA CYS A 113 4.78 -7.01 -3.60
C CYS A 113 3.98 -7.23 -4.88
N LYS A 114 4.01 -8.45 -5.42
CA LYS A 114 3.21 -8.83 -6.59
C LYS A 114 2.42 -10.10 -6.30
N PRO A 115 1.14 -10.15 -6.70
CA PRO A 115 0.37 -11.39 -6.63
C PRO A 115 0.95 -12.42 -7.58
N LEU A 116 1.07 -13.63 -7.06
CA LEU A 116 1.60 -14.79 -7.73
C LEU A 116 0.43 -15.70 -8.12
N PRO A 117 0.42 -16.23 -9.36
CA PRO A 117 -0.49 -17.31 -9.71
C PRO A 117 -0.19 -18.56 -8.85
N THR A 118 -1.20 -19.43 -8.71
CA THR A 118 -1.15 -20.66 -7.89
C THR A 118 0.01 -21.62 -8.23
N ARG A 119 0.59 -21.49 -9.42
CA ARG A 119 1.86 -22.13 -9.81
C ARG A 119 2.80 -21.08 -10.35
N ILE A 120 3.93 -20.91 -9.69
CA ILE A 120 5.03 -20.09 -10.16
C ILE A 120 6.24 -20.96 -10.47
N THR A 121 6.90 -20.64 -11.57
CA THR A 121 8.23 -21.12 -11.91
C THR A 121 9.26 -20.06 -11.49
N GLY A 122 10.49 -20.47 -11.16
CA GLY A 122 11.57 -19.52 -10.87
C GLY A 122 11.81 -18.52 -12.02
N GLU A 123 11.50 -18.90 -13.26
CA GLU A 123 11.53 -18.02 -14.43
C GLU A 123 10.55 -16.84 -14.31
N HIS A 124 9.32 -17.09 -13.85
CA HIS A 124 8.33 -16.02 -13.71
C HIS A 124 8.73 -15.04 -12.59
N LEU A 125 9.29 -15.53 -11.49
CA LEU A 125 9.86 -14.66 -10.45
C LEU A 125 11.01 -13.82 -10.98
N PHE A 126 11.92 -14.45 -11.74
CA PHE A 126 13.04 -13.73 -12.34
C PHE A 126 12.54 -12.64 -13.31
N GLN A 127 11.52 -12.92 -14.12
CA GLN A 127 10.90 -11.91 -15.01
C GLN A 127 10.35 -10.72 -14.21
N LEU A 128 9.61 -10.96 -13.12
CA LEU A 128 9.09 -9.89 -12.26
C LEU A 128 10.21 -9.02 -11.66
N LEU A 129 11.30 -9.66 -11.22
CA LEU A 129 12.48 -8.93 -10.73
C LEU A 129 13.14 -8.15 -11.87
N ASN A 130 13.30 -8.76 -13.04
CA ASN A 130 13.95 -8.13 -14.19
C ASN A 130 13.18 -6.91 -14.70
N GLU A 131 11.86 -7.04 -14.84
CA GLU A 131 10.96 -5.93 -15.18
C GLU A 131 11.15 -4.76 -14.21
N PHE A 132 11.12 -5.02 -12.90
CA PHE A 132 11.34 -3.96 -11.92
C PHE A 132 12.74 -3.32 -12.06
N ILE A 133 13.79 -4.13 -12.19
CA ILE A 133 15.17 -3.63 -12.27
C ILE A 133 15.37 -2.78 -13.54
N GLU A 134 14.89 -3.25 -14.69
CA GLU A 134 14.99 -2.54 -15.98
C GLU A 134 14.14 -1.25 -16.00
N GLU A 135 12.87 -1.32 -15.57
CA GLU A 135 11.97 -0.16 -15.52
C GLU A 135 12.53 0.97 -14.66
N ASN A 136 13.21 0.61 -13.56
CA ASN A 136 13.80 1.58 -12.65
C ASN A 136 15.26 1.91 -13.00
N GLY A 137 15.84 1.33 -14.06
CA GLY A 137 17.22 1.58 -14.49
C GLY A 137 18.29 1.20 -13.48
N ILE A 138 18.04 0.14 -12.70
CA ILE A 138 18.99 -0.42 -11.74
C ILE A 138 19.92 -1.38 -12.48
N ASP A 139 21.21 -1.38 -12.14
CA ASP A 139 22.22 -2.21 -12.81
C ASP A 139 22.33 -3.59 -12.15
N TRP A 140 21.94 -4.64 -12.89
CA TRP A 140 22.09 -6.04 -12.46
C TRP A 140 23.53 -6.43 -12.12
N ILE A 141 24.55 -5.77 -12.68
CA ILE A 141 25.97 -6.03 -12.38
C ILE A 141 26.27 -5.79 -10.89
N LYS A 142 25.50 -4.92 -10.23
CA LYS A 142 25.62 -4.63 -8.80
C LYS A 142 24.89 -5.65 -7.92
N CYS A 143 24.07 -6.52 -8.50
CA CYS A 143 23.35 -7.55 -7.74
C CYS A 143 24.31 -8.68 -7.36
N VAL A 144 24.51 -8.89 -6.05
CA VAL A 144 25.44 -9.91 -5.53
C VAL A 144 24.74 -11.19 -5.10
N GLY A 145 23.41 -11.21 -5.08
CA GLY A 145 22.67 -12.41 -4.74
C GLY A 145 21.15 -12.21 -4.72
N VAL A 146 20.45 -13.31 -4.98
CA VAL A 146 19.01 -13.42 -4.82
C VAL A 146 18.76 -14.60 -3.88
N VAL A 147 18.19 -14.34 -2.72
CA VAL A 147 17.94 -15.33 -1.67
C VAL A 147 16.44 -15.55 -1.55
N GLN A 148 16.02 -16.80 -1.50
CA GLN A 148 14.65 -17.17 -1.20
C GLN A 148 14.59 -17.65 0.24
N THR A 149 13.80 -16.96 1.07
CA THR A 149 13.57 -17.41 2.44
C THR A 149 12.39 -18.36 2.41
N VAL A 150 12.67 -19.66 2.53
CA VAL A 150 11.63 -20.65 2.81
C VAL A 150 11.41 -20.60 4.31
N LEU A 151 10.27 -20.08 4.77
CA LEU A 151 9.80 -20.37 6.12
C LEU A 151 9.66 -21.90 6.20
N GLU A 152 10.56 -22.54 6.93
CA GLU A 152 10.53 -23.98 7.14
C GLU A 152 9.13 -24.38 7.67
N ARG A 153 8.60 -25.44 7.05
CA ARG A 153 7.25 -25.97 7.18
C ARG A 153 6.88 -26.41 8.58
#